data_AF-A0A0T7GEC3-F1
#
_entry.id   AF-A0A0T7GEC3-F1
#
_cell.length_a   1.000
_cell.length_b   1.000
_cell.length_c   1.000
_cell.angle_alpha   90.00
_cell.angle_beta   90.00
_cell.angle_gamma   90.00
#
_symmetry.space_group_name_H-M   'P 1'
#
loop_
_entity.id
_entity.type
_entity.pdbx_description
1 polymer ?
#
loop_
_entity_poly.entity_id
_entity_poly.type
_entity_poly.pdbx_seq_one_letter_code
_entity_poly.pdbx_strand_id
1 'polypeptide(L)' 'MSLAAFPQRGTVRGHIHPGLRVIGFERSAAIAFVVEQDRVHILRILPRGMDFPSDWSTDE' A
#
# COMPACT_ATOMS: atom_id res chain seq x y z
N MET A 1 -16.46 1.60 0.74
CA MET A 1 -16.03 0.47 1.59
C MET A 1 -14.62 0.76 2.13
N SER A 2 -14.45 0.78 3.44
CA SER A 2 -13.22 1.25 4.12
C SER A 2 -12.14 0.16 4.24
N LEU A 3 -10.91 0.57 4.54
CA LEU A 3 -9.80 -0.35 4.82
C LEU A 3 -9.99 -1.13 6.13
N ALA A 4 -10.63 -0.53 7.13
CA ALA A 4 -10.89 -1.20 8.42
C ALA A 4 -11.85 -2.40 8.27
N ALA A 5 -12.83 -2.33 7.38
CA ALA A 5 -13.79 -3.41 7.19
C ALA A 5 -13.23 -4.58 6.37
N PHE A 6 -12.30 -4.31 5.44
CA PHE A 6 -11.71 -5.32 4.55
C PHE A 6 -10.22 -5.06 4.38
N PRO A 7 -9.39 -5.32 5.41
CA PRO A 7 -7.97 -4.94 5.42
C PRO A 7 -7.15 -5.74 4.40
N GLN A 8 -7.56 -6.97 4.08
CA GLN A 8 -6.84 -7.85 3.14
C GLN A 8 -7.11 -7.55 1.66
N ARG A 9 -7.82 -6.46 1.35
CA ARG A 9 -8.07 -6.03 -0.04
C ARG A 9 -6.83 -5.39 -0.68
N GLY A 10 -6.95 -5.08 -1.97
CA GLY A 10 -5.90 -4.42 -2.74
C GLY A 10 -4.87 -5.37 -3.32
N THR A 11 -3.98 -4.83 -4.14
CA THR A 11 -2.94 -5.61 -4.81
C THR A 11 -1.75 -5.78 -3.89
N VAL A 12 -1.33 -7.01 -3.65
CA VAL A 12 -0.11 -7.32 -2.90
C VAL A 12 1.11 -7.03 -3.77
N ARG A 13 2.05 -6.23 -3.24
CA ARG A 13 3.33 -5.87 -3.89
C ARG A 13 4.52 -6.21 -3.00
N GLY A 14 4.55 -7.46 -2.53
CA GLY A 14 5.56 -7.96 -1.60
C GLY A 14 7.01 -7.86 -2.08
N HIS A 15 7.23 -7.81 -3.40
CA HIS A 15 8.56 -7.61 -3.99
C HIS A 15 9.09 -6.18 -3.78
N ILE A 16 8.19 -5.19 -3.59
CA ILE A 16 8.57 -3.80 -3.34
C ILE A 16 8.76 -3.55 -1.86
N HIS A 17 7.95 -4.14 -0.99
CA HIS A 17 8.13 -4.06 0.46
C HIS A 17 7.37 -5.22 1.11
N PRO A 18 7.90 -5.88 2.15
CA PRO A 18 7.23 -6.99 2.82
C PRO A 18 5.80 -6.62 3.23
N GLY A 19 4.83 -7.47 2.89
CA GLY A 19 3.42 -7.28 3.24
C GLY A 19 2.71 -6.11 2.55
N LEU A 20 3.38 -5.38 1.64
CA LEU A 20 2.83 -4.19 1.01
C LEU A 20 1.57 -4.48 0.21
N ARG A 21 0.55 -3.65 0.41
CA ARG A 21 -0.71 -3.64 -0.31
C ARG A 21 -0.99 -2.25 -0.86
N VAL A 22 -1.66 -2.22 -2.01
CA VAL A 22 -1.98 -0.98 -2.71
C VAL A 22 -3.45 -0.98 -3.13
N ILE A 23 -4.15 0.10 -2.85
CA ILE A 23 -5.48 0.38 -3.41
C ILE A 23 -5.50 1.73 -4.12
N GLY A 24 -6.29 1.85 -5.19
CA GLY A 24 -6.63 3.16 -5.77
C GLY A 24 -7.67 3.88 -4.92
N PHE A 25 -7.52 5.19 -4.78
CA PHE A 25 -8.46 6.09 -4.10
C PHE A 25 -8.87 7.22 -5.04
N GLU A 26 -10.18 7.39 -5.21
CA GLU A 26 -10.82 8.47 -6.00
C GLU A 26 -10.23 8.73 -7.39
N ARG A 27 -9.60 7.71 -8.01
CA ARG A 27 -8.84 7.83 -9.27
C ARG A 27 -7.72 8.87 -9.24
N SER A 28 -7.38 9.42 -8.07
CA SER A 28 -6.43 10.52 -7.91
C SER A 28 -5.17 10.10 -7.16
N ALA A 29 -5.26 9.05 -6.35
CA ALA A 29 -4.16 8.56 -5.54
C ALA A 29 -4.14 7.02 -5.43
N ALA A 30 -3.00 6.49 -5.01
CA ALA A 30 -2.86 5.15 -4.50
C ALA A 30 -2.50 5.21 -3.01
N ILE A 31 -3.08 4.31 -2.22
CA ILE A 31 -2.79 4.17 -0.79
C ILE A 31 -1.95 2.90 -0.63
N ALA A 32 -0.72 3.07 -0.15
CA ALA A 32 0.23 2.04 0.18
C ALA A 32 0.16 1.73 1.68
N PHE A 33 -0.09 0.48 2.05
CA PHE A 33 -0.31 0.08 3.43
C PHE A 33 0.12 -1.36 3.69
N VAL A 34 0.30 -1.70 4.96
CA VAL A 34 0.47 -3.08 5.43
C VAL A 34 -0.62 -3.42 6.44
N VAL A 35 -0.89 -4.71 6.60
CA VAL A 35 -1.80 -5.22 7.62
C VAL A 35 -0.96 -6.04 8.59
N GLU A 36 -0.87 -5.57 9.82
CA GLU A 36 -0.16 -6.26 10.89
C GLU A 36 -1.15 -6.56 12.01
N GLN A 37 -1.27 -7.85 12.34
CA GLN A 37 -2.30 -8.34 13.26
C GLN A 37 -3.69 -7.92 12.74
N ASP A 38 -4.37 -7.00 13.45
CA ASP A 38 -5.68 -6.44 13.06
C ASP A 38 -5.60 -4.93 12.77
N ARG A 39 -4.42 -4.40 12.49
CA ARG A 39 -4.21 -2.97 12.23
C ARG A 39 -3.77 -2.73 10.79
N VAL A 40 -4.36 -1.69 10.19
CA VAL A 40 -3.96 -1.17 8.89
C VAL A 40 -2.98 -0.02 9.11
N HIS A 41 -1.74 -0.22 8.68
CA HIS A 41 -0.70 0.80 8.75
C HIS A 41 -0.55 1.46 7.39
N ILE A 42 -1.00 2.71 7.28
CA ILE A 42 -0.79 3.49 6.06
C ILE A 42 0.67 3.91 6.02
N LEU A 43 1.40 3.39 5.05
CA LEU A 43 2.81 3.74 4.85
C LEU A 43 2.93 5.04 4.05
N ARG A 44 2.12 5.18 2.98
CA ARG A 44 2.16 6.36 2.12
C ARG A 44 0.87 6.53 1.31
N ILE A 45 0.55 7.78 0.97
CA ILE A 45 -0.43 8.14 -0.06
C ILE A 45 0.35 8.69 -1.25
N LEU A 46 0.17 8.11 -2.41
CA LEU A 46 0.86 8.41 -3.65
C LEU A 46 -0.11 9.11 -4.61
N PRO A 47 0.02 10.42 -4.86
CA PRO A 47 -0.69 11.08 -5.94
C PRO A 47 -0.43 10.39 -7.28
N ARG A 48 -1.36 10.56 -8.24
CA ARG A 48 -1.23 10.00 -9.58
C ARG A 48 0.16 10.32 -10.18
N GLY A 49 0.83 9.29 -10.69
CA GLY A 49 2.14 9.41 -11.34
C GLY A 49 3.33 9.38 -10.38
N MET A 50 3.11 9.25 -9.06
CA MET A 50 4.19 9.03 -8.11
C MET A 50 4.55 7.54 -7.99
N ASP A 51 5.85 7.27 -7.93
CA ASP A 51 6.41 5.95 -7.69
C ASP A 51 6.62 5.65 -6.21
N PHE A 52 6.88 4.37 -5.91
CA PHE A 52 7.29 3.96 -4.56
C PHE A 52 8.67 4.54 -4.22
N PRO A 53 8.93 4.80 -2.92
CA PRO A 53 10.26 5.13 -2.45
C PRO A 53 11.30 4.10 -2.91
N SER A 54 12.44 4.58 -3.40
CA SER A 54 13.55 3.72 -3.85
C SER A 54 14.26 3.00 -2.70
N ASP A 55 14.02 3.40 -1.46
CA ASP A 55 14.54 2.72 -0.26
C ASP A 55 13.67 1.54 0.18
N TRP A 56 12.50 1.33 -0.46
CA TRP A 56 11.65 0.17 -0.18
C TRP A 56 12.05 -1.05 -0.99
N SER A 57 12.55 -0.86 -2.21
CA SER A 57 12.92 -1.96 -3.11
C SER A 57 13.82 -2.98 -2.42
N THR A 58 13.44 -4.25 -2.54
CA THR A 58 14.18 -5.39 -1.98
C THR A 58 15.46 -5.71 -2.78
N ASP A 59 15.87 -4.85 -3.71
CA ASP A 59 17.07 -5.03 -4.51
C ASP A 59 18.29 -4.60 -3.68
N GLU A 60 18.90 -5.58 -3.00
CA GLU A 60 20.32 -5.60 -2.64
C GLU A 60 21.05 -6.57 -3.60
#